data_AF-A0A7W7QYQ9-F1
#
_entry.id   AF-A0A7W7QYQ9-F1
#
_cell.length_a   1.000
_cell.length_b   1.000
_cell.length_c   1.000
_cell.angle_alpha   90.00
_cell.angle_beta   90.00
_cell.angle_gamma   90.00
#
_symmetry.space_group_name_H-M   'P 1'
#
loop_
_entity.id
_entity.type
_entity.pdbx_description
1 polymer ?
#
loop_
_entity_poly.entity_id
_entity_poly.type
_entity_poly.pdbx_seq_one_letter_code
_entity_poly.pdbx_strand_id
1 'polypeptide(L)'
;MLSRSEAHDRAKEFLDQHYVNDPMTIVLQPELTAEHDWAWAVRFDSQEHLDTGDIFKAPFNRLLIVPKDGSPVHLAPTGFTMDQTAHYLGTGEHPGQQTEG
;
A
#
# COMPACT_ATOMS: atom_id res chain seq x y z
N MET A 1 -6.73 -5.36 -17.53
CA MET A 1 -7.06 -4.65 -16.27
C MET A 1 -6.81 -5.64 -15.15
N LEU A 2 -5.91 -5.33 -14.22
CA LEU A 2 -5.60 -6.19 -13.08
C LEU A 2 -6.83 -6.28 -12.16
N SER A 3 -7.29 -7.48 -11.86
CA SER A 3 -8.41 -7.72 -10.94
C SER A 3 -8.01 -7.49 -9.48
N ARG A 4 -9.01 -7.38 -8.60
CA ARG A 4 -8.79 -7.24 -7.16
C ARG A 4 -8.04 -8.43 -6.56
N SER A 5 -8.39 -9.66 -6.98
CA SER A 5 -7.72 -10.88 -6.49
C SER A 5 -6.26 -10.89 -6.90
N GLU A 6 -5.97 -10.62 -8.17
CA GLU A 6 -4.57 -10.55 -8.65
C GLU A 6 -3.79 -9.43 -7.96
N ALA A 7 -4.46 -8.33 -7.59
CA ALA A 7 -3.82 -7.28 -6.80
C ALA A 7 -3.47 -7.74 -5.38
N HIS A 8 -4.32 -8.54 -4.74
CA HIS A 8 -4.04 -9.14 -3.44
C HIS A 8 -2.91 -10.16 -3.49
N ASP A 9 -2.86 -10.99 -4.53
CA ASP A 9 -1.77 -11.96 -4.73
C ASP A 9 -0.42 -11.24 -4.88
N ARG A 10 -0.37 -10.21 -5.74
CA ARG A 10 0.85 -9.39 -5.92
C ARG A 10 1.23 -8.61 -4.66
N ALA A 11 0.26 -8.11 -3.91
CA ALA A 11 0.50 -7.44 -2.64
C ALA A 11 1.09 -8.41 -1.60
N LYS A 12 0.55 -9.63 -1.51
CA LYS A 12 1.05 -10.68 -0.62
C LYS A 12 2.49 -11.05 -0.95
N GLU A 13 2.80 -11.30 -2.24
CA GLU A 13 4.16 -11.60 -2.68
C GLU A 13 5.15 -10.50 -2.31
N PHE A 14 4.75 -9.23 -2.48
CA PHE A 14 5.58 -8.10 -2.09
C PHE A 14 5.82 -8.07 -0.57
N LEU A 15 4.78 -8.25 0.26
CA LEU A 15 4.91 -8.19 1.72
C LEU A 15 5.74 -9.35 2.27
N ASP A 16 5.53 -10.56 1.77
CA ASP A 16 6.27 -11.75 2.18
C ASP A 16 7.79 -11.56 1.92
N GLN A 17 8.16 -10.81 0.87
CA GLN A 17 9.55 -10.44 0.60
C GLN A 17 10.02 -9.24 1.46
N HIS A 18 9.18 -8.22 1.60
CA HIS A 18 9.54 -6.97 2.27
C HIS A 18 9.76 -7.16 3.78
N TYR A 19 8.97 -8.03 4.40
CA TYR A 19 9.00 -8.31 5.84
C TYR A 19 9.60 -9.70 6.18
N VAL A 20 10.33 -10.32 5.25
CA VAL A 20 10.85 -11.70 5.42
C VAL A 20 11.70 -11.91 6.70
N ASN A 21 12.38 -10.86 7.17
CA ASN A 21 13.23 -10.91 8.37
C ASN A 21 12.64 -10.13 9.56
N ASP A 22 11.38 -9.69 9.45
CA ASP A 22 10.70 -8.94 10.50
C ASP A 22 9.93 -9.90 11.41
N PRO A 23 9.93 -9.71 12.75
CA PRO A 23 9.13 -10.53 13.65
C PRO A 23 7.61 -10.30 13.55
N MET A 24 7.14 -9.25 12.87
CA MET A 24 5.72 -8.96 12.71
C MET A 24 4.99 -9.99 11.84
N THR A 25 3.79 -10.38 12.25
CA THR A 25 2.90 -11.20 11.43
C THR A 25 2.08 -10.31 10.51
N ILE A 26 2.53 -10.11 9.27
CA ILE A 26 1.85 -9.21 8.32
C ILE A 26 0.57 -9.83 7.76
N VAL A 27 -0.53 -9.08 7.81
CA VAL A 27 -1.85 -9.47 7.31
C VAL A 27 -2.44 -8.41 6.38
N LEU A 28 -2.99 -8.88 5.25
CA LEU A 28 -3.78 -8.03 4.34
C LEU A 28 -5.17 -7.76 4.93
N GLN A 29 -5.70 -6.58 4.67
CA GLN A 29 -7.07 -6.17 4.99
C GLN A 29 -7.86 -5.99 3.67
N PRO A 30 -8.24 -7.09 3.01
CA PRO A 30 -8.79 -7.06 1.66
C PRO A 30 -10.07 -6.21 1.58
N GLU A 31 -10.92 -6.21 2.59
CA GLU A 31 -12.15 -5.41 2.70
C GLU A 31 -11.90 -3.90 2.65
N LEU A 32 -10.72 -3.44 3.07
CA LEU A 32 -10.31 -2.04 3.03
C LEU A 32 -9.58 -1.65 1.73
N THR A 33 -9.50 -2.56 0.77
CA THR A 33 -8.88 -2.29 -0.53
C THR A 33 -9.74 -1.32 -1.35
N ALA A 34 -9.13 -0.24 -1.82
CA ALA A 34 -9.76 0.73 -2.70
C ALA A 34 -9.24 0.59 -4.14
N GLU A 35 -10.14 0.80 -5.10
CA GLU A 35 -9.81 0.84 -6.52
C GLU A 35 -9.57 2.29 -6.97
N HIS A 36 -8.48 2.51 -7.68
CA HIS A 36 -8.19 3.75 -8.40
C HIS A 36 -7.99 3.42 -9.90
N ASP A 37 -8.08 4.42 -10.77
CA ASP A 37 -8.01 4.21 -12.21
C ASP A 37 -6.71 3.51 -12.63
N TRP A 38 -5.59 3.89 -12.03
CA TRP A 38 -4.27 3.38 -12.35
C TRP A 38 -3.76 2.26 -11.41
N ALA A 39 -4.35 2.10 -10.23
CA ALA A 39 -3.85 1.18 -9.20
C ALA A 39 -4.93 0.63 -8.26
N TRP A 40 -4.58 -0.40 -7.51
CA TRP A 40 -5.28 -0.81 -6.30
C TRP A 40 -4.52 -0.31 -5.07
N ALA A 41 -5.23 0.31 -4.14
CA ALA A 41 -4.73 0.72 -2.83
C ALA A 41 -5.07 -0.37 -1.82
N VAL A 42 -4.10 -1.21 -1.47
CA VAL A 42 -4.28 -2.39 -0.62
C VAL A 42 -3.79 -2.09 0.80
N ARG A 43 -4.68 -2.26 1.79
CA ARG A 43 -4.33 -2.08 3.21
C ARG A 43 -3.74 -3.35 3.80
N PHE A 44 -2.79 -3.18 4.70
CA PHE A 44 -2.19 -4.24 5.49
C PHE A 44 -1.81 -3.71 6.87
N ASP A 45 -1.64 -4.60 7.83
CA ASP A 45 -1.14 -4.27 9.17
C ASP A 45 -0.42 -5.51 9.75
N SER A 46 0.08 -5.42 10.98
CA SER A 46 0.51 -6.60 11.73
C SER A 46 -0.66 -7.17 12.54
N GLN A 47 -0.74 -8.49 12.67
CA GLN A 47 -1.73 -9.14 13.53
C GLN A 47 -1.58 -8.66 14.98
N GLU A 48 -0.35 -8.47 15.44
CA GLU A 48 -0.05 -8.04 16.81
C GLU A 48 -0.61 -6.65 17.11
N HIS A 49 -0.55 -5.72 16.15
CA HIS A 49 -1.17 -4.41 16.30
C HIS A 49 -2.70 -4.50 16.26
N LEU A 50 -3.27 -5.29 15.34
CA LEU A 50 -4.73 -5.45 15.25
C LEU A 50 -5.33 -6.03 16.54
N ASP A 51 -4.64 -6.99 17.16
CA ASP A 51 -5.12 -7.64 18.39
C ASP A 51 -5.01 -6.75 19.63
N THR A 52 -4.00 -5.87 19.68
CA THR A 52 -3.63 -5.14 20.90
C THR A 52 -3.90 -3.64 20.85
N GLY A 53 -4.03 -3.07 19.66
CA GLY A 53 -4.07 -1.61 19.44
C GLY A 53 -2.74 -0.90 19.75
N ASP A 54 -1.66 -1.63 20.03
CA ASP A 54 -0.35 -1.05 20.33
C ASP A 54 0.35 -0.60 19.04
N ILE A 55 0.41 0.72 18.84
CA ILE A 55 0.97 1.33 17.63
C ILE A 55 2.45 0.99 17.43
N PHE A 56 3.20 0.64 18.49
CA PHE A 56 4.60 0.24 18.37
C PHE A 56 4.77 -1.16 17.75
N LYS A 57 3.68 -1.91 17.61
CA LYS A 57 3.65 -3.19 16.90
C LYS A 57 3.17 -3.05 15.46
N ALA A 58 2.78 -1.85 15.04
CA ALA A 58 2.29 -1.62 13.68
C ALA A 58 3.47 -1.39 12.71
N PRO A 59 3.36 -1.84 11.45
CA PRO A 59 4.25 -1.40 10.40
C PRO A 59 4.23 0.13 10.26
N PHE A 60 5.39 0.73 10.00
CA PHE A 60 5.49 2.18 9.80
C PHE A 60 4.58 2.66 8.66
N ASN A 61 4.47 1.87 7.59
CA ASN A 61 3.56 2.08 6.48
C ASN A 61 2.58 0.91 6.40
N ARG A 62 1.31 1.20 6.08
CA ARG A 62 0.19 0.25 6.10
C ARG A 62 -0.65 0.32 4.83
N LEU A 63 -0.09 0.88 3.77
CA LEU A 63 -0.75 1.02 2.48
C LEU A 63 0.21 0.63 1.36
N LEU A 64 -0.23 -0.31 0.54
CA LEU A 64 0.44 -0.70 -0.70
C LEU A 64 -0.30 -0.16 -1.91
N ILE A 65 0.50 0.15 -2.92
CA ILE A 65 0.04 0.54 -4.23
C ILE A 65 0.38 -0.58 -5.20
N VAL A 66 -0.64 -1.11 -5.85
CA VAL A 66 -0.52 -2.17 -6.86
C VAL A 66 -0.94 -1.60 -8.21
N PRO A 67 0.01 -1.17 -9.05
CA PRO A 67 -0.28 -0.64 -10.37
C PRO A 67 -0.97 -1.65 -11.28
N LYS A 68 -2.03 -1.21 -11.97
CA LYS A 68 -2.83 -2.05 -12.89
C LYS A 68 -2.17 -2.25 -14.26
N ASP A 69 -1.15 -1.46 -14.58
CA ASP A 69 -0.34 -1.52 -15.80
C ASP A 69 0.75 -2.61 -15.75
N GLY A 70 0.91 -3.29 -14.60
CA GLY A 70 1.93 -4.31 -14.39
C GLY A 70 3.22 -3.78 -13.75
N SER A 71 3.35 -2.46 -13.56
CA SER A 71 4.48 -1.85 -12.87
C SER A 71 4.65 -2.43 -11.45
N PRO A 72 5.85 -2.29 -10.83
CA PRO A 72 6.13 -2.89 -9.53
C PRO A 72 5.21 -2.39 -8.40
N VAL A 73 4.82 -3.32 -7.53
CA VAL A 73 4.16 -3.00 -6.26
C VAL A 73 5.11 -2.21 -5.39
N HIS A 74 4.58 -1.21 -4.67
CA HIS A 74 5.37 -0.40 -3.76
C HIS A 74 4.53 0.12 -2.60
N LEU A 75 5.22 0.50 -1.53
CA LEU A 75 4.60 1.18 -0.40
C LEU A 75 4.13 2.58 -0.82
N ALA A 76 2.96 2.99 -0.32
CA ALA A 76 2.47 4.34 -0.54
C ALA A 76 3.48 5.37 0.00
N PRO A 77 3.68 6.53 -0.65
CA PRO A 77 4.55 7.56 -0.13
C PRO A 77 4.10 8.03 1.26
N THR A 78 5.06 8.26 2.16
CA THR A 78 4.80 8.77 3.52
C THR A 78 5.09 10.27 3.61
N GLY A 79 4.48 10.95 4.59
CA GLY A 79 4.73 12.38 4.84
C GLY A 79 3.88 13.33 3.98
N PHE A 80 2.92 12.80 3.22
CA PHE A 80 1.95 13.59 2.47
C PHE A 80 0.82 14.08 3.37
N THR A 81 0.27 15.25 3.07
CA THR A 81 -1.04 15.66 3.60
C THR A 81 -2.15 14.77 3.02
N MET A 82 -3.34 14.82 3.61
CA MET A 82 -4.49 14.06 3.09
C MET A 82 -4.78 14.41 1.63
N ASP A 83 -4.72 15.69 1.26
CA ASP A 83 -4.97 16.15 -0.12
C ASP A 83 -3.89 15.64 -1.08
N GLN A 84 -2.63 15.62 -0.64
CA GLN A 84 -1.51 15.10 -1.41
C GLN A 84 -1.62 13.58 -1.62
N THR A 85 -2.02 12.84 -0.60
CA THR A 85 -2.31 11.40 -0.72
C THR A 85 -3.48 11.16 -1.66
N ALA A 86 -4.57 11.93 -1.55
CA ALA A 86 -5.72 11.82 -2.44
C ALA A 86 -5.36 12.12 -3.90
N HIS A 87 -4.56 13.16 -4.14
CA HIS A 87 -4.04 13.49 -5.47
C HIS A 87 -3.21 12.34 -6.05
N TYR A 88 -2.21 11.86 -5.31
CA TYR A 88 -1.37 10.74 -5.72
C TYR A 88 -2.18 9.48 -6.01
N LEU A 89 -3.14 9.12 -5.14
CA LEU A 89 -4.01 7.97 -5.38
C LEU A 89 -4.91 8.17 -6.60
N GLY A 90 -5.34 9.39 -6.89
CA GLY A 90 -6.14 9.71 -8.08
C GLY A 90 -5.35 9.68 -9.39
N THR A 91 -4.10 10.15 -9.40
CA THR A 91 -3.36 10.41 -10.65
C THR A 91 -2.11 9.54 -10.83
N GLY A 92 -1.58 8.98 -9.76
CA GLY A 92 -0.25 8.35 -9.73
C GLY A 92 0.91 9.34 -9.69
N GLU A 93 0.62 10.65 -9.69
CA GLU A 93 1.64 11.69 -9.70
C GLU A 93 2.08 12.02 -8.27
N HIS A 94 3.39 12.06 -8.06
CA HIS A 94 3.95 12.46 -6.78
C HIS A 94 3.75 13.97 -6.56
N PRO A 95 3.09 14.39 -5.45
CA PRO A 95 2.93 15.79 -5.09
C PRO A 95 4.30 16.38 -4.74
N GLY A 96 4.93 17.02 -5.72
CA GLY A 96 6.27 17.58 -5.60
C GLY A 96 7.18 17.32 -6.82
N GLN A 97 6.81 16.39 -7.72
CA GLN A 97 7.43 16.33 -9.03
C GLN A 97 6.78 17.39 -9.93
N GLN A 98 7.19 18.65 -9.75
CA GLN A 98 7.16 19.57 -10.87
C GLN A 98 8.09 18.97 -11.92
N THR A 99 7.55 18.42 -13.00
CA THR A 99 8.31 18.19 -14.22
C THR A 99 8.77 19.58 -14.69
N GLU A 100 10.03 19.92 -14.41
CA GLU A 100 10.70 20.99 -15.15
C GLU A 100 10.64 20.60 -16.63
N GLY A 101 9.91 21.40 -17.41
CA GLY A 101 9.86 21.31 -18.87
C GLY A 101 11.06 21.97 -19.53
#